data_AF-A0A7S2JXP2-F1
#
_entry.id   AF-A0A7S2JXP2-F1
#
_cell.length_a   1.000
_cell.length_b   1.000
_cell.length_c   1.000
_cell.angle_alpha   90.00
_cell.angle_beta   90.00
_cell.angle_gamma   90.00
#
_symmetry.space_group_name_H-M   'P 1'
#
loop_
_entity.id
_entity.type
_entity.pdbx_description
1 polymer ?
#
loop_
_entity_poly.entity_id
_entity_poly.type
_entity_poly.pdbx_seq_one_letter_code
_entity_poly.pdbx_strand_id
1 'polypeptide(L)'
;AAPAGAMPPRETPRRGPGSARTARKGSRQGIPAAMLNLVMAPSQLLGNQYQMVASQEKAEAAEEDAVEGDDKMKVDIPTDAYGAAILAFCRDVPQVLGQMEVEDGAWGLALTAACFSIALLAVNLLLQCSILAYVYKYVVALDVRGVQLRFRDFRAKVFDPHGVFQEDLWMQYEDKRDLCQIAMWNRPFYYAILFSWTLVMLIEIRKSEELTRQFIRVPSCNNAAKMIMDKDDKQYVVAFTRSTRVLILVFVALPKIAISLILLWLGCEWLSATIQFESLVMNTVAMAFIVNIDEILFDSILPGHHKEDVKNIDFLITSQTFEKNPKERLRLQMWAFRRSMCYIVATWIFLISYGEYMQDVLPPDISELKDRCLEYFLTNEQPLCQGWTWYFRGVPASDPSGCFPLPSATNLTGPVFRTIA
;
A
#
# COMPACT_ATOMS: atom_id res chain seq x y z
N ALA A 1 -27.24 16.14 -43.80
CA ALA A 1 -27.43 15.11 -44.84
C ALA A 1 -26.06 14.70 -45.38
N ALA A 2 -25.56 13.56 -44.90
CA ALA A 2 -24.43 12.79 -45.44
C ALA A 2 -24.57 11.35 -44.86
N PRO A 3 -24.26 10.28 -45.60
CA PRO A 3 -24.88 8.98 -45.38
C PRO A 3 -24.08 8.06 -44.45
N ALA A 4 -24.82 7.32 -43.63
CA ALA A 4 -24.35 6.27 -42.75
C ALA A 4 -23.89 5.03 -43.55
N GLY A 5 -22.65 4.61 -43.33
CA GLY A 5 -22.08 3.37 -43.86
C GLY A 5 -22.39 2.19 -42.93
N ALA A 6 -23.10 1.20 -43.47
CA ALA A 6 -23.48 -0.03 -42.79
C ALA A 6 -22.27 -0.97 -42.59
N MET A 7 -22.14 -1.51 -41.37
CA MET A 7 -21.17 -2.56 -41.00
C MET A 7 -21.85 -3.94 -41.10
N PRO A 8 -21.20 -4.98 -41.68
CA PRO A 8 -21.74 -6.34 -41.72
C PRO A 8 -21.43 -7.14 -40.42
N PRO A 9 -22.22 -8.20 -40.12
CA PRO A 9 -22.15 -8.91 -38.84
C PRO A 9 -20.98 -9.89 -38.77
N ARG A 10 -20.41 -10.01 -37.58
CA ARG A 10 -19.29 -10.91 -37.26
C ARG A 10 -19.83 -12.29 -36.86
N GLU A 11 -19.46 -13.31 -37.64
CA GLU A 11 -19.82 -14.71 -37.43
C GLU A 11 -19.17 -15.30 -36.16
N THR A 12 -19.97 -16.05 -35.40
CA THR A 12 -19.54 -16.89 -34.27
C THR A 12 -19.06 -18.27 -34.76
N PRO A 13 -17.96 -18.85 -34.23
CA PRO A 13 -17.60 -20.21 -34.53
C PRO A 13 -18.39 -21.24 -33.69
N ARG A 14 -18.88 -22.25 -34.41
CA ARG A 14 -19.63 -23.43 -33.99
C ARG A 14 -18.91 -24.29 -32.94
N ARG A 15 -19.66 -24.75 -31.94
CA ARG A 15 -19.36 -25.96 -31.15
C ARG A 15 -19.54 -27.21 -32.02
N GLY A 16 -18.53 -28.05 -32.08
CA GLY A 16 -18.61 -29.41 -32.62
C GLY A 16 -18.79 -30.46 -31.51
N PRO A 17 -19.60 -31.51 -31.69
CA PRO A 17 -19.70 -32.64 -30.77
C PRO A 17 -18.74 -33.76 -31.19
N GLY A 18 -17.81 -34.13 -30.32
CA GLY A 18 -16.91 -35.28 -30.48
C GLY A 18 -17.47 -36.49 -29.73
N SER A 19 -17.87 -37.50 -30.50
CA SER A 19 -18.51 -38.74 -30.09
C SER A 19 -17.49 -39.88 -29.97
N ALA A 20 -17.69 -40.71 -28.92
CA ALA A 20 -17.61 -42.17 -28.89
C ALA A 20 -16.29 -42.99 -28.92
N ARG A 21 -16.30 -43.95 -27.98
CA ARG A 21 -15.95 -45.40 -28.07
C ARG A 21 -14.49 -45.85 -27.92
N THR A 22 -14.25 -46.65 -26.88
CA THR A 22 -13.81 -48.08 -26.93
C THR A 22 -13.82 -48.60 -25.48
N ALA A 23 -14.78 -49.44 -25.05
CA ALA A 23 -14.86 -50.89 -25.24
C ALA A 23 -13.61 -51.65 -24.73
N ARG A 24 -13.64 -52.13 -23.48
CA ARG A 24 -12.91 -53.35 -23.08
C ARG A 24 -13.72 -54.18 -22.09
N LYS A 25 -14.31 -55.25 -22.63
CA LYS A 25 -14.88 -56.41 -21.95
C LYS A 25 -13.72 -57.26 -21.39
N GLY A 26 -13.85 -57.74 -20.16
CA GLY A 26 -12.89 -58.65 -19.55
C GLY A 26 -13.46 -59.28 -18.28
N SER A 27 -14.37 -60.24 -18.47
CA SER A 27 -14.85 -61.14 -17.43
C SER A 27 -13.74 -62.09 -16.97
N ARG A 28 -13.56 -62.25 -15.65
CA ARG A 28 -13.22 -63.55 -15.07
C ARG A 28 -13.71 -63.63 -13.63
N GLN A 29 -14.64 -64.56 -13.44
CA GLN A 29 -15.08 -65.09 -12.16
C GLN A 29 -13.88 -65.68 -11.40
N GLY A 30 -13.90 -65.51 -10.09
CA GLY A 30 -12.97 -66.12 -9.15
C GLY A 30 -13.41 -65.82 -7.72
N ILE A 31 -14.40 -66.56 -7.23
CA ILE A 31 -14.63 -66.74 -5.79
C ILE A 31 -13.51 -67.66 -5.29
N PRO A 32 -12.80 -67.28 -4.22
CA PRO A 32 -12.69 -68.24 -3.13
C PRO A 32 -12.85 -67.59 -1.75
N ALA A 33 -13.77 -68.19 -0.97
CA ALA A 33 -13.61 -68.53 0.43
C ALA A 33 -12.64 -67.68 1.28
N ALA A 34 -13.17 -66.61 1.88
CA ALA A 34 -12.62 -66.03 3.11
C ALA A 34 -13.77 -65.46 3.96
N MET A 35 -14.71 -66.33 4.32
CA MET A 35 -15.84 -66.00 5.19
C MET A 35 -15.90 -66.97 6.39
N LEU A 36 -14.74 -67.24 6.99
CA LEU A 36 -14.60 -67.99 8.23
C LEU A 36 -13.35 -67.51 8.96
N ASN A 37 -13.47 -66.39 9.66
CA ASN A 37 -12.62 -65.98 10.79
C ASN A 37 -13.24 -64.71 11.41
N LEU A 38 -14.48 -64.83 11.90
CA LEU A 38 -15.17 -63.78 12.65
C LEU A 38 -15.33 -64.23 14.10
N VAL A 39 -14.20 -64.48 14.76
CA VAL A 39 -14.06 -64.44 16.23
C VAL A 39 -12.66 -63.88 16.51
N MET A 40 -12.46 -62.58 16.24
CA MET A 40 -11.33 -61.89 16.89
C MET A 40 -11.72 -61.65 18.34
N ALA A 41 -10.88 -62.14 19.24
CA ALA A 41 -11.04 -61.93 20.67
C ALA A 41 -11.08 -60.41 20.97
N PRO A 42 -11.97 -59.94 21.87
CA PRO A 42 -12.08 -58.54 22.26
C PRO A 42 -10.76 -57.89 22.73
N SER A 43 -9.76 -58.69 23.09
CA SER A 43 -8.44 -58.24 23.56
C SER A 43 -7.57 -57.60 22.47
N GLN A 44 -7.71 -57.97 21.18
CA GLN A 44 -6.85 -57.40 20.12
C GLN A 44 -7.35 -56.06 19.57
N LEU A 45 -8.65 -55.80 19.61
CA LEU A 45 -9.22 -54.49 19.24
C LEU A 45 -8.85 -53.41 20.26
N LEU A 46 -8.86 -53.75 21.56
CA LEU A 46 -8.43 -52.84 22.61
C LEU A 46 -6.93 -52.51 22.52
N GLY A 47 -6.08 -53.48 22.14
CA GLY A 47 -4.64 -53.25 21.95
C GLY A 47 -4.32 -52.24 20.84
N ASN A 48 -4.98 -52.35 19.69
CA ASN A 48 -4.77 -51.41 18.58
C ASN A 48 -5.32 -50.00 18.88
N GLN A 49 -6.44 -49.91 19.61
CA GLN A 49 -7.00 -48.63 20.01
C GLN A 49 -6.08 -47.90 21.00
N TYR A 50 -5.47 -48.63 21.94
CA TYR A 50 -4.52 -48.07 22.90
C TYR A 50 -3.21 -47.61 22.24
N GLN A 51 -2.72 -48.33 21.24
CA GLN A 51 -1.53 -47.93 20.48
C GLN A 51 -1.75 -46.65 19.66
N MET A 52 -2.94 -46.45 19.10
CA MET A 52 -3.27 -45.22 18.38
C MET A 52 -3.31 -44.02 19.34
N VAL A 53 -3.98 -44.15 20.49
CA VAL A 53 -4.06 -43.09 21.50
C VAL A 53 -2.66 -42.73 22.02
N ALA A 54 -1.84 -43.73 22.37
CA ALA A 54 -0.47 -43.47 22.82
C ALA A 54 0.45 -42.85 21.75
N SER A 55 0.20 -43.13 20.47
CA SER A 55 0.92 -42.48 19.36
C SER A 55 0.50 -41.03 19.14
N GLN A 56 -0.78 -40.73 19.40
CA GLN A 56 -1.36 -39.40 19.28
C GLN A 56 -0.91 -38.52 20.47
N GLU A 57 -0.94 -39.06 21.69
CA GLU A 57 -0.46 -38.39 22.90
C GLU A 57 1.05 -38.10 22.84
N LYS A 58 1.86 -39.02 22.28
CA LYS A 58 3.30 -38.74 22.02
C LYS A 58 3.52 -37.69 20.94
N ALA A 59 2.66 -37.63 19.93
CA ALA A 59 2.74 -36.60 18.89
C ALA A 59 2.35 -35.22 19.44
N GLU A 60 1.33 -35.16 20.31
CA GLU A 60 0.89 -33.95 21.01
C GLU A 60 1.95 -33.49 22.03
N ALA A 61 2.52 -34.38 22.85
CA ALA A 61 3.60 -34.04 23.78
C ALA A 61 4.87 -33.58 23.07
N ALA A 62 5.23 -34.19 21.94
CA ALA A 62 6.35 -33.73 21.11
C ALA A 62 6.05 -32.40 20.41
N GLU A 63 4.77 -32.09 20.13
CA GLU A 63 4.32 -30.81 19.60
C GLU A 63 4.38 -29.71 20.69
N GLU A 64 4.01 -30.03 21.94
CA GLU A 64 4.16 -29.14 23.11
C GLU A 64 5.62 -28.84 23.46
N ASP A 65 6.49 -29.85 23.53
CA ASP A 65 7.94 -29.65 23.78
C ASP A 65 8.60 -28.84 22.63
N ALA A 66 8.11 -28.99 21.40
CA ALA A 66 8.56 -28.17 20.27
C ALA A 66 8.05 -26.72 20.34
N VAL A 67 7.10 -26.41 21.23
CA VAL A 67 6.61 -25.04 21.46
C VAL A 67 7.42 -24.31 22.54
N GLU A 68 8.06 -25.01 23.45
CA GLU A 68 8.97 -24.40 24.44
C GLU A 68 10.38 -24.14 23.91
N GLY A 69 10.73 -24.63 22.71
CA GLY A 69 11.98 -24.26 22.06
C GLY A 69 12.05 -22.76 21.75
N ASP A 70 13.13 -22.10 22.20
CA ASP A 70 13.48 -20.68 21.99
C ASP A 70 13.50 -20.20 20.50
N ASP A 71 13.27 -21.09 19.53
CA ASP A 71 13.48 -20.84 18.10
C ASP A 71 12.20 -20.36 17.35
N LYS A 72 11.20 -19.77 18.02
CA LYS A 72 9.97 -19.28 17.37
C LYS A 72 9.96 -17.76 17.21
N MET A 73 9.87 -17.27 15.98
CA MET A 73 9.81 -15.84 15.69
C MET A 73 8.36 -15.36 15.81
N LYS A 74 8.12 -14.43 16.73
CA LYS A 74 6.84 -13.72 16.87
C LYS A 74 6.79 -12.58 15.87
N VAL A 75 5.67 -12.46 15.18
CA VAL A 75 5.44 -11.39 14.21
C VAL A 75 4.07 -10.78 14.45
N ASP A 76 4.09 -9.51 14.85
CA ASP A 76 2.90 -8.76 15.24
C ASP A 76 1.92 -8.60 14.06
N ILE A 77 0.64 -8.81 14.33
CA ILE A 77 -0.44 -8.50 13.39
C ILE A 77 -0.69 -6.99 13.40
N PRO A 78 -0.87 -6.33 12.24
CA PRO A 78 -1.16 -4.89 12.23
C PRO A 78 -2.45 -4.59 12.99
N THR A 79 -2.40 -3.59 13.86
CA THR A 79 -3.56 -3.15 14.66
C THR A 79 -4.44 -2.19 13.86
N ASP A 80 -4.99 -2.67 12.74
CA ASP A 80 -5.84 -1.93 11.82
C ASP A 80 -7.10 -2.76 11.46
N ALA A 81 -7.98 -2.20 10.61
CA ALA A 81 -9.19 -2.88 10.16
C ALA A 81 -8.89 -4.22 9.44
N TYR A 82 -7.72 -4.32 8.80
CA TYR A 82 -7.27 -5.55 8.14
C TYR A 82 -6.83 -6.61 9.18
N GLY A 83 -6.15 -6.19 10.25
CA GLY A 83 -5.83 -7.00 11.44
C GLY A 83 -7.05 -7.65 12.07
N ALA A 84 -8.09 -6.85 12.32
CA ALA A 84 -9.37 -7.34 12.85
C ALA A 84 -10.01 -8.40 11.92
N ALA A 85 -9.95 -8.19 10.61
CA ALA A 85 -10.47 -9.15 9.64
C ALA A 85 -9.65 -10.46 9.60
N ILE A 86 -8.32 -10.37 9.75
CA ILE A 86 -7.46 -11.55 9.85
C ILE A 86 -7.86 -12.38 11.09
N LEU A 87 -8.02 -11.73 12.25
CA LEU A 87 -8.48 -12.39 13.48
C LEU A 87 -9.84 -13.08 13.24
N ALA A 88 -10.80 -12.39 12.64
CA ALA A 88 -12.11 -12.95 12.35
C ALA A 88 -12.04 -14.16 11.41
N PHE A 89 -11.22 -14.12 10.36
CA PHE A 89 -11.05 -15.26 9.45
C PHE A 89 -10.33 -16.46 10.09
N CYS A 90 -9.48 -16.21 11.08
CA CYS A 90 -8.69 -17.25 11.72
C CYS A 90 -9.37 -17.88 12.93
N ARG A 91 -10.12 -17.09 13.70
CA ARG A 91 -10.74 -17.48 14.97
C ARG A 91 -12.24 -17.63 14.84
N ASP A 92 -12.89 -16.51 14.54
CA ASP A 92 -14.33 -16.39 14.75
C ASP A 92 -15.12 -17.14 13.66
N VAL A 93 -14.69 -17.08 12.39
CA VAL A 93 -15.35 -17.78 11.28
C VAL A 93 -15.29 -19.32 11.46
N PRO A 94 -14.14 -19.95 11.75
CA PRO A 94 -14.10 -21.38 12.05
C PRO A 94 -14.97 -21.81 13.23
N GLN A 95 -15.03 -21.01 14.30
CA GLN A 95 -15.92 -21.27 15.44
C GLN A 95 -17.40 -21.23 15.03
N VAL A 96 -17.80 -20.24 14.24
CA VAL A 96 -19.17 -20.12 13.71
C VAL A 96 -19.53 -21.31 12.81
N LEU A 97 -18.58 -21.79 12.01
CA LEU A 97 -18.74 -22.94 11.12
C LEU A 97 -18.70 -24.30 11.86
N GLY A 98 -18.52 -24.32 13.18
CA GLY A 98 -18.41 -25.55 13.97
C GLY A 98 -17.16 -26.36 13.70
N GLN A 99 -16.09 -25.71 13.20
CA GLN A 99 -14.79 -26.34 12.94
C GLN A 99 -13.85 -26.28 14.15
N MET A 100 -14.22 -25.50 15.17
CA MET A 100 -13.56 -25.45 16.48
C MET A 100 -14.60 -25.79 17.55
N GLU A 101 -14.18 -26.47 18.60
CA GLU A 101 -15.02 -26.67 19.79
C GLU A 101 -15.20 -25.32 20.48
N VAL A 102 -16.46 -24.97 20.77
CA VAL A 102 -16.84 -23.69 21.36
C VAL A 102 -17.53 -24.00 22.68
N GLU A 103 -17.13 -23.33 23.76
CA GLU A 103 -17.82 -23.43 25.05
C GLU A 103 -19.30 -23.03 24.90
N ASP A 104 -20.17 -23.69 25.66
CA ASP A 104 -21.62 -23.45 25.62
C ASP A 104 -21.93 -21.95 25.83
N GLY A 105 -22.41 -21.28 24.78
CA GLY A 105 -22.74 -19.84 24.79
C GLY A 105 -21.75 -18.93 24.05
N ALA A 106 -20.52 -19.37 23.77
CA ALA A 106 -19.53 -18.53 23.06
C ALA A 106 -19.81 -18.38 21.55
N TRP A 107 -20.66 -19.23 20.96
CA TRP A 107 -21.00 -19.15 19.53
C TRP A 107 -21.64 -17.82 19.14
N GLY A 108 -22.50 -17.25 19.98
CA GLY A 108 -23.14 -15.96 19.71
C GLY A 108 -22.15 -14.81 19.71
N LEU A 109 -21.14 -14.86 20.60
CA LEU A 109 -20.06 -13.88 20.65
C LEU A 109 -19.17 -13.99 19.41
N ALA A 110 -18.76 -15.21 19.04
CA ALA A 110 -17.95 -15.47 17.84
C ALA A 110 -18.67 -15.00 16.58
N LEU A 111 -19.98 -15.28 16.43
CA LEU A 111 -20.76 -14.79 15.31
C LEU A 111 -20.79 -13.26 15.25
N THR A 112 -21.03 -12.61 16.40
CA THR A 112 -21.09 -11.16 16.47
C THR A 112 -19.74 -10.53 16.13
N ALA A 113 -18.64 -11.07 16.67
CA ALA A 113 -17.28 -10.61 16.41
C ALA A 113 -16.87 -10.80 14.95
N ALA A 114 -17.19 -11.96 14.36
CA ALA A 114 -16.96 -12.24 12.94
C ALA A 114 -17.72 -11.26 12.05
N CYS A 115 -19.04 -11.12 12.26
CA CYS A 115 -19.88 -10.21 11.49
C CYS A 115 -19.40 -8.77 11.61
N PHE A 116 -19.03 -8.33 12.83
CA PHE A 116 -18.55 -6.98 13.06
C PHE A 116 -17.22 -6.70 12.34
N SER A 117 -16.25 -7.59 12.46
CA SER A 117 -14.93 -7.43 11.83
C SER A 117 -15.00 -7.47 10.30
N ILE A 118 -15.84 -8.37 9.74
CA ILE A 118 -16.09 -8.43 8.30
C ILE A 118 -16.83 -7.19 7.80
N ALA A 119 -17.82 -6.70 8.56
CA ALA A 119 -18.50 -5.46 8.24
C ALA A 119 -17.55 -4.25 8.29
N LEU A 120 -16.66 -4.19 9.30
CA LEU A 120 -15.63 -3.14 9.41
C LEU A 120 -14.68 -3.16 8.20
N LEU A 121 -14.22 -4.34 7.78
CA LEU A 121 -13.41 -4.47 6.56
C LEU A 121 -14.18 -4.00 5.32
N ALA A 122 -15.44 -4.40 5.17
CA ALA A 122 -16.27 -4.00 4.04
C ALA A 122 -16.50 -2.48 4.00
N VAL A 123 -16.78 -1.86 5.14
CA VAL A 123 -16.92 -0.40 5.27
C VAL A 123 -15.59 0.29 4.97
N ASN A 124 -14.47 -0.22 5.47
CA ASN A 124 -13.15 0.32 5.17
C ASN A 124 -12.84 0.31 3.67
N LEU A 125 -13.03 -0.82 3.00
CA LEU A 125 -12.82 -0.94 1.55
C LEU A 125 -13.78 -0.05 0.76
N LEU A 126 -15.05 0.01 1.15
CA LEU A 126 -16.04 0.89 0.52
C LEU A 126 -15.63 2.36 0.66
N LEU A 127 -15.19 2.77 1.85
CA LEU A 127 -14.81 4.15 2.14
C LEU A 127 -13.53 4.53 1.39
N GLN A 128 -12.49 3.69 1.44
CA GLN A 128 -11.25 3.90 0.68
C GLN A 128 -11.52 4.01 -0.82
N CYS A 129 -12.26 3.07 -1.41
CA CYS A 129 -12.61 3.11 -2.83
C CYS A 129 -13.48 4.34 -3.18
N SER A 130 -14.43 4.69 -2.32
CA SER A 130 -15.30 5.85 -2.55
C SER A 130 -14.50 7.14 -2.52
N ILE A 131 -13.69 7.36 -1.48
CA ILE A 131 -12.85 8.55 -1.34
C ILE A 131 -11.90 8.66 -2.51
N LEU A 132 -11.27 7.55 -2.93
CA LEU A 132 -10.39 7.53 -4.09
C LEU A 132 -11.10 7.98 -5.37
N ALA A 133 -12.31 7.48 -5.60
CA ALA A 133 -13.14 7.88 -6.74
C ALA A 133 -13.57 9.36 -6.67
N TYR A 134 -13.92 9.85 -5.47
CA TYR A 134 -14.27 11.26 -5.26
C TYR A 134 -13.07 12.18 -5.46
N VAL A 135 -11.92 11.85 -4.90
CA VAL A 135 -10.67 12.62 -5.05
C VAL A 135 -10.27 12.67 -6.51
N TYR A 136 -10.28 11.54 -7.22
CA TYR A 136 -10.02 11.54 -8.66
C TYR A 136 -10.98 12.45 -9.42
N LYS A 137 -12.29 12.27 -9.23
CA LYS A 137 -13.29 12.97 -10.03
C LYS A 137 -13.39 14.47 -9.74
N TYR A 138 -13.35 14.86 -8.47
CA TYR A 138 -13.67 16.22 -8.06
C TYR A 138 -12.44 17.07 -7.77
N VAL A 139 -11.29 16.44 -7.51
CA VAL A 139 -10.05 17.14 -7.16
C VAL A 139 -9.03 16.98 -8.28
N VAL A 140 -8.54 15.77 -8.53
CA VAL A 140 -7.46 15.52 -9.50
C VAL A 140 -7.88 15.94 -10.91
N ALA A 141 -9.00 15.44 -11.42
CA ALA A 141 -9.46 15.76 -12.78
C ALA A 141 -9.78 17.27 -12.95
N LEU A 142 -10.21 17.95 -11.89
CA LEU A 142 -10.49 19.38 -11.92
C LEU A 142 -9.19 20.19 -11.98
N ASP A 143 -8.20 19.85 -11.15
CA ASP A 143 -6.89 20.50 -11.12
C ASP A 143 -6.14 20.28 -12.43
N VAL A 144 -6.14 19.05 -12.95
CA VAL A 144 -5.54 18.70 -14.25
C VAL A 144 -6.16 19.56 -15.35
N ARG A 145 -7.50 19.62 -15.42
CA ARG A 145 -8.19 20.47 -16.39
C ARG A 145 -7.85 21.95 -16.20
N GLY A 146 -7.73 22.41 -14.96
CA GLY A 146 -7.36 23.79 -14.63
C GLY A 146 -5.98 24.18 -15.16
N VAL A 147 -4.98 23.31 -14.99
CA VAL A 147 -3.63 23.49 -15.55
C VAL A 147 -3.66 23.47 -17.08
N GLN A 148 -4.34 22.47 -17.66
CA GLN A 148 -4.43 22.33 -19.11
C GLN A 148 -5.12 23.54 -19.77
N LEU A 149 -6.17 24.10 -19.16
CA LEU A 149 -6.85 25.28 -19.69
C LEU A 149 -5.95 26.52 -19.66
N ARG A 150 -5.20 26.74 -18.57
CA ARG A 150 -4.23 27.85 -18.48
C ARG A 150 -3.11 27.70 -19.49
N PHE A 151 -2.55 26.50 -19.61
CA PHE A 151 -1.50 26.24 -20.59
C PHE A 151 -1.98 26.39 -22.03
N ARG A 152 -3.21 25.96 -22.32
CA ARG A 152 -3.86 26.16 -23.61
C ARG A 152 -4.09 27.65 -23.90
N ASP A 153 -4.53 28.43 -22.93
CA ASP A 153 -4.75 29.88 -23.08
C ASP A 153 -3.43 30.62 -23.33
N PHE A 154 -2.38 30.29 -22.57
CA PHE A 154 -1.01 30.75 -22.82
C PHE A 154 -0.56 30.46 -24.26
N ARG A 155 -0.69 29.20 -24.70
CA ARG A 155 -0.33 28.79 -26.06
C ARG A 155 -1.14 29.56 -27.12
N ALA A 156 -2.43 29.79 -26.89
CA ALA A 156 -3.30 30.48 -27.84
C ALA A 156 -3.03 32.00 -27.93
N LYS A 157 -2.60 32.64 -26.84
CA LYS A 157 -2.39 34.09 -26.77
C LYS A 157 -0.96 34.52 -27.08
N VAL A 158 0.03 33.68 -26.78
CA VAL A 158 1.45 34.06 -26.86
C VAL A 158 2.14 33.48 -28.11
N PHE A 159 1.59 32.44 -28.71
CA PHE A 159 2.14 31.83 -29.92
C PHE A 159 1.31 32.20 -31.15
N ASP A 160 1.98 32.34 -32.28
CA ASP A 160 1.30 32.50 -33.56
C ASP A 160 0.72 31.15 -34.06
N PRO A 161 -0.10 31.15 -35.14
CA PRO A 161 -0.63 29.91 -35.72
C PRO A 161 0.41 28.92 -36.24
N HIS A 162 1.68 29.34 -36.38
CA HIS A 162 2.79 28.49 -36.78
C HIS A 162 3.54 27.89 -35.58
N GLY A 163 3.13 28.22 -34.35
CA GLY A 163 3.78 27.77 -33.12
C GLY A 163 5.04 28.55 -32.78
N VAL A 164 5.25 29.74 -33.33
CA VAL A 164 6.36 30.63 -32.99
C VAL A 164 5.94 31.54 -31.83
N PHE A 165 6.79 31.59 -30.81
CA PHE A 165 6.60 32.43 -29.63
C PHE A 165 6.74 33.92 -29.98
N GLN A 166 5.81 34.76 -29.50
CA GLN A 166 5.79 36.20 -29.74
C GLN A 166 6.10 36.96 -28.44
N GLU A 167 7.28 37.58 -28.36
CA GLU A 167 7.76 38.25 -27.14
C GLU A 167 6.85 39.41 -26.70
N ASP A 168 6.33 40.19 -27.65
CA ASP A 168 5.46 41.32 -27.36
C ASP A 168 4.15 40.86 -26.70
N LEU A 169 3.62 39.70 -27.12
CA LEU A 169 2.41 39.10 -26.55
C LEU A 169 2.70 38.49 -25.18
N TRP A 170 3.87 37.89 -24.98
CA TRP A 170 4.31 37.47 -23.66
C TRP A 170 4.35 38.66 -22.71
N MET A 171 4.97 39.78 -23.09
CA MET A 171 5.06 40.96 -22.24
C MET A 171 3.70 41.51 -21.80
N GLN A 172 2.66 41.35 -22.62
CA GLN A 172 1.28 41.76 -22.31
C GLN A 172 0.42 40.69 -21.64
N TYR A 173 0.92 39.45 -21.50
CA TYR A 173 0.17 38.37 -20.88
C TYR A 173 -0.03 38.64 -19.38
N GLU A 174 -1.29 38.67 -18.93
CA GLU A 174 -1.63 39.04 -17.54
C GLU A 174 -1.35 37.90 -16.56
N ASP A 175 -1.55 36.64 -16.97
CA ASP A 175 -1.48 35.46 -16.09
C ASP A 175 -0.08 34.82 -16.02
N LYS A 176 1.00 35.59 -16.22
CA LYS A 176 2.39 35.09 -16.14
C LYS A 176 2.68 34.47 -14.78
N ARG A 177 2.22 35.12 -13.72
CA ARG A 177 2.46 34.71 -12.34
C ARG A 177 1.93 33.30 -12.09
N ASP A 178 0.66 33.07 -12.41
CA ASP A 178 0.00 31.77 -12.25
C ASP A 178 0.68 30.69 -13.08
N LEU A 179 1.07 31.01 -14.32
CA LEU A 179 1.75 30.07 -15.21
C LEU A 179 3.14 29.68 -14.68
N CYS A 180 3.89 30.64 -14.14
CA CYS A 180 5.23 30.42 -13.59
C CYS A 180 5.25 29.77 -12.20
N GLN A 181 4.11 29.67 -11.52
CA GLN A 181 3.98 28.95 -10.25
C GLN A 181 3.74 27.44 -10.44
N ILE A 182 3.39 26.99 -11.65
CA ILE A 182 3.16 25.56 -11.94
C ILE A 182 4.38 24.74 -11.50
N ALA A 183 4.14 23.72 -10.67
CA ALA A 183 5.18 22.94 -10.01
C ALA A 183 6.24 22.37 -10.99
N MET A 184 5.80 21.96 -12.18
CA MET A 184 6.66 21.37 -13.22
C MET A 184 7.74 22.29 -13.77
N TRP A 185 7.60 23.62 -13.64
CA TRP A 185 8.60 24.58 -14.11
C TRP A 185 9.96 24.35 -13.45
N ASN A 186 9.98 24.10 -12.14
CA ASN A 186 11.18 23.80 -11.37
C ASN A 186 11.35 22.28 -11.19
N ARG A 187 11.93 21.61 -12.20
CA ARG A 187 12.11 20.14 -12.22
C ARG A 187 12.73 19.57 -10.92
N PRO A 188 13.84 20.11 -10.36
CA PRO A 188 14.38 19.61 -9.09
C PRO A 188 13.38 19.63 -7.94
N PHE A 189 12.64 20.74 -7.79
CA PHE A 189 11.63 20.87 -6.74
C PHE A 189 10.46 19.90 -6.97
N TYR A 190 9.96 19.81 -8.20
CA TYR A 190 8.91 18.87 -8.60
C TYR A 190 9.27 17.42 -8.29
N TYR A 191 10.45 16.95 -8.74
CA TYR A 191 10.91 15.59 -8.47
C TYR A 191 11.14 15.34 -6.97
N ALA A 192 11.56 16.36 -6.20
CA ALA A 192 11.69 16.22 -4.74
C ALA A 192 10.34 15.97 -4.06
N ILE A 193 9.29 16.71 -4.44
CA ILE A 193 7.94 16.51 -3.89
C ILE A 193 7.38 15.15 -4.29
N LEU A 194 7.50 14.76 -5.55
CA LEU A 194 7.06 13.43 -6.01
C LEU A 194 7.84 12.30 -5.34
N PHE A 195 9.15 12.49 -5.10
CA PHE A 195 9.96 11.53 -4.36
C PHE A 195 9.49 11.40 -2.91
N SER A 196 9.25 12.52 -2.22
CA SER A 196 8.68 12.51 -0.86
C SER A 196 7.35 11.78 -0.79
N TRP A 197 6.43 12.05 -1.74
CA TRP A 197 5.16 11.33 -1.83
C TRP A 197 5.35 9.84 -2.09
N THR A 198 6.23 9.48 -3.02
CA THR A 198 6.52 8.08 -3.34
C THR A 198 7.12 7.33 -2.15
N LEU A 199 7.95 7.98 -1.33
CA LEU A 199 8.47 7.39 -0.10
C LEU A 199 7.37 7.10 0.94
N VAL A 200 6.40 8.02 1.10
CA VAL A 200 5.23 7.79 1.98
C VAL A 200 4.47 6.56 1.52
N MET A 201 4.17 6.47 0.22
CA MET A 201 3.46 5.32 -0.34
C MET A 201 4.29 4.03 -0.31
N LEU A 202 5.61 4.12 -0.42
CA LEU A 202 6.51 2.98 -0.33
C LEU A 202 6.47 2.34 1.07
N ILE A 203 6.28 3.14 2.14
CA ILE A 203 6.09 2.60 3.49
C ILE A 203 4.86 1.68 3.52
N GLU A 204 3.74 2.13 2.96
CA GLU A 204 2.49 1.36 2.95
C GLU A 204 2.55 0.12 2.05
N ILE A 205 3.18 0.24 0.89
CA ILE A 205 3.42 -0.90 0.00
C ILE A 205 4.31 -1.94 0.69
N ARG A 206 5.35 -1.51 1.43
CA ARG A 206 6.23 -2.42 2.18
C ARG A 206 5.51 -3.12 3.32
N LYS A 207 4.70 -2.42 4.10
CA LYS A 207 3.85 -3.03 5.15
C LYS A 207 2.93 -4.10 4.53
N SER A 208 2.28 -3.78 3.41
CA SER A 208 1.36 -4.69 2.71
C SER A 208 2.06 -5.91 2.10
N GLU A 209 3.26 -5.71 1.52
CA GLU A 209 4.11 -6.78 1.00
C GLU A 209 4.59 -7.72 2.11
N GLU A 210 5.03 -7.15 3.22
CA GLU A 210 5.49 -7.90 4.39
C GLU A 210 4.37 -8.75 4.98
N LEU A 211 3.18 -8.17 5.18
CA LEU A 211 1.98 -8.90 5.62
C LEU A 211 1.63 -10.04 4.65
N THR A 212 1.63 -9.77 3.34
CA THR A 212 1.37 -10.79 2.31
C THR A 212 2.38 -11.94 2.37
N ARG A 213 3.66 -11.60 2.55
CA ARG A 213 4.73 -12.59 2.66
C ARG A 213 4.60 -13.43 3.93
N GLN A 214 4.20 -12.83 5.04
CA GLN A 214 3.91 -13.56 6.27
C GLN A 214 2.81 -14.59 6.03
N PHE A 215 1.71 -14.23 5.36
CA PHE A 215 0.63 -15.18 5.03
C PHE A 215 1.08 -16.37 4.17
N ILE A 216 2.00 -16.11 3.24
CA ILE A 216 2.56 -17.15 2.37
C ILE A 216 3.52 -18.06 3.15
N ARG A 217 4.22 -17.53 4.16
CA ARG A 217 5.18 -18.28 4.98
C ARG A 217 4.54 -19.14 6.06
N VAL A 218 3.39 -18.73 6.60
CA VAL A 218 2.67 -19.52 7.60
C VAL A 218 2.28 -20.88 7.00
N PRO A 219 2.58 -22.01 7.68
CA PRO A 219 2.33 -23.35 7.15
C PRO A 219 0.83 -23.64 6.97
N SER A 220 0.51 -24.69 6.22
CA SER A 220 -0.88 -25.08 5.98
C SER A 220 -1.31 -26.17 6.95
N CYS A 221 -2.54 -26.09 7.48
CA CYS A 221 -3.16 -27.17 8.25
C CYS A 221 -4.45 -27.66 7.57
N ASN A 222 -4.90 -28.87 7.91
CA ASN A 222 -6.15 -29.44 7.42
C ASN A 222 -7.34 -29.17 8.36
N ASN A 223 -7.06 -28.91 9.63
CA ASN A 223 -8.06 -28.66 10.66
C ASN A 223 -7.94 -27.23 11.17
N ALA A 224 -9.05 -26.50 11.20
CA ALA A 224 -9.11 -25.13 11.68
C ALA A 224 -8.79 -25.00 13.18
N ALA A 225 -9.07 -26.04 13.98
CA ALA A 225 -8.71 -26.09 15.40
C ALA A 225 -7.18 -25.98 15.64
N LYS A 226 -6.34 -26.31 14.64
CA LYS A 226 -4.88 -26.15 14.72
C LYS A 226 -4.37 -24.79 14.24
N MET A 227 -5.27 -23.87 13.87
CA MET A 227 -4.85 -22.56 13.37
C MET A 227 -4.39 -21.63 14.48
N ILE A 228 -5.01 -21.74 15.66
CA ILE A 228 -4.74 -20.88 16.81
C ILE A 228 -4.21 -21.75 17.95
N MET A 229 -3.19 -21.24 18.62
CA MET A 229 -2.64 -21.82 19.83
C MET A 229 -2.65 -20.78 20.93
N ASP A 230 -3.30 -21.09 22.05
CA ASP A 230 -3.30 -20.23 23.24
C ASP A 230 -2.10 -20.58 24.12
N LYS A 231 -1.26 -19.58 24.43
CA LYS A 231 -0.10 -19.73 25.32
C LYS A 231 0.17 -18.42 26.07
N ASP A 232 0.34 -18.49 27.39
CA ASP A 232 0.67 -17.35 28.26
C ASP A 232 -0.29 -16.15 28.10
N ASP A 233 -1.61 -16.40 28.11
CA ASP A 233 -2.67 -15.40 27.88
C ASP A 233 -2.61 -14.67 26.53
N LYS A 234 -1.85 -15.21 25.56
CA LYS A 234 -1.77 -14.72 24.19
C LYS A 234 -2.20 -15.78 23.20
N GLN A 235 -2.80 -15.33 22.09
CA GLN A 235 -3.21 -16.20 21.00
C GLN A 235 -2.17 -16.14 19.89
N TYR A 236 -1.78 -17.29 19.35
CA TYR A 236 -0.80 -17.37 18.28
C TYR A 236 -1.41 -18.04 17.05
N VAL A 237 -1.28 -17.41 15.88
CA VAL A 237 -1.64 -18.04 14.62
C VAL A 237 -0.46 -18.88 14.13
N VAL A 238 -0.60 -20.21 14.21
CA VAL A 238 0.46 -21.17 13.90
C VAL A 238 0.35 -21.68 12.46
N ALA A 239 -0.87 -21.83 11.93
CA ALA A 239 -1.11 -22.38 10.61
C ALA A 239 -2.40 -21.82 9.97
N PHE A 240 -2.53 -21.95 8.65
CA PHE A 240 -3.76 -21.63 7.92
C PHE A 240 -4.36 -22.84 7.21
N THR A 241 -5.69 -22.96 7.21
CA THR A 241 -6.36 -23.81 6.23
C THR A 241 -6.22 -23.20 4.83
N ARG A 242 -6.33 -24.04 3.79
CA ARG A 242 -6.22 -23.56 2.39
C ARG A 242 -7.31 -22.54 2.05
N SER A 243 -8.52 -22.75 2.55
CA SER A 243 -9.64 -21.81 2.38
C SER A 243 -9.35 -20.49 3.05
N THR A 244 -8.97 -20.48 4.34
CA THR A 244 -8.67 -19.24 5.05
C THR A 244 -7.51 -18.47 4.42
N ARG A 245 -6.44 -19.16 3.98
CA ARG A 245 -5.35 -18.50 3.27
C ARG A 245 -5.82 -17.79 2.00
N VAL A 246 -6.65 -18.44 1.19
CA VAL A 246 -7.20 -17.82 -0.03
C VAL A 246 -8.09 -16.64 0.32
N LEU A 247 -8.95 -16.76 1.34
CA LEU A 247 -9.81 -15.66 1.78
C LEU A 247 -8.99 -14.45 2.23
N ILE A 248 -7.98 -14.63 3.08
CA ILE A 248 -7.11 -13.55 3.54
C ILE A 248 -6.37 -12.91 2.36
N LEU A 249 -5.80 -13.71 1.45
CA LEU A 249 -5.10 -13.15 0.29
C LEU A 249 -6.02 -12.34 -0.64
N VAL A 250 -7.24 -12.82 -0.88
CA VAL A 250 -8.18 -12.20 -1.82
C VAL A 250 -8.91 -11.01 -1.23
N PHE A 251 -9.31 -11.06 0.04
CA PHE A 251 -10.13 -10.02 0.67
C PHE A 251 -9.34 -9.01 1.50
N VAL A 252 -8.12 -9.35 1.93
CA VAL A 252 -7.28 -8.49 2.78
C VAL A 252 -6.06 -8.00 2.00
N ALA A 253 -5.19 -8.92 1.58
CA ALA A 253 -3.88 -8.56 1.03
C ALA A 253 -3.97 -7.88 -0.36
N LEU A 254 -4.71 -8.48 -1.30
CA LEU A 254 -4.81 -7.98 -2.67
C LEU A 254 -5.50 -6.60 -2.75
N PRO A 255 -6.63 -6.36 -2.08
CA PRO A 255 -7.26 -5.04 -2.07
C PRO A 255 -6.38 -3.97 -1.45
N LYS A 256 -5.69 -4.28 -0.33
CA LYS A 256 -4.77 -3.33 0.32
C LYS A 256 -3.66 -2.89 -0.64
N ILE A 257 -2.98 -3.84 -1.28
CA ILE A 257 -1.93 -3.55 -2.28
C ILE A 257 -2.50 -2.75 -3.45
N ALA A 258 -3.65 -3.14 -3.99
CA ALA A 258 -4.27 -2.45 -5.12
C ALA A 258 -4.60 -0.98 -4.80
N ILE A 259 -5.20 -0.74 -3.63
CA ILE A 259 -5.54 0.62 -3.16
C ILE A 259 -4.26 1.45 -3.00
N SER A 260 -3.20 0.91 -2.37
CA SER A 260 -1.92 1.61 -2.24
C SER A 260 -1.31 1.98 -3.60
N LEU A 261 -1.40 1.11 -4.61
CA LEU A 261 -0.86 1.40 -5.95
C LEU A 261 -1.67 2.48 -6.68
N ILE A 262 -3.00 2.43 -6.60
CA ILE A 262 -3.86 3.45 -7.21
C ILE A 262 -3.66 4.80 -6.51
N LEU A 263 -3.52 4.81 -5.18
CA LEU A 263 -3.28 6.04 -4.41
C LEU A 263 -1.91 6.65 -4.73
N LEU A 264 -0.87 5.82 -4.92
CA LEU A 264 0.44 6.30 -5.40
C LEU A 264 0.29 7.03 -6.74
N TRP A 265 -0.39 6.39 -7.70
CA TRP A 265 -0.62 6.97 -9.03
C TRP A 265 -1.39 8.29 -8.97
N LEU A 266 -2.54 8.29 -8.29
CA LEU A 266 -3.40 9.46 -8.17
C LEU A 266 -2.73 10.60 -7.43
N GLY A 267 -1.92 10.31 -6.41
CA GLY A 267 -1.20 11.33 -5.69
C GLY A 267 -0.09 11.97 -6.52
N CYS A 268 0.59 11.20 -7.38
CA CYS A 268 1.50 11.79 -8.36
C CYS A 268 0.75 12.72 -9.31
N GLU A 269 -0.38 12.28 -9.88
CA GLU A 269 -1.18 13.09 -10.82
C GLU A 269 -1.70 14.38 -10.18
N TRP A 270 -2.19 14.29 -8.94
CA TRP A 270 -2.68 15.45 -8.20
C TRP A 270 -1.58 16.46 -7.88
N LEU A 271 -0.41 15.98 -7.42
CA LEU A 271 0.73 16.85 -7.12
C LEU A 271 1.26 17.52 -8.39
N SER A 272 1.30 16.82 -9.52
CA SER A 272 1.71 17.39 -10.81
C SER A 272 0.73 18.43 -11.34
N ALA A 273 -0.55 18.31 -11.01
CA ALA A 273 -1.61 19.24 -11.40
C ALA A 273 -1.72 20.49 -10.51
N THR A 274 -0.89 20.61 -9.48
CA THR A 274 -0.98 21.73 -8.54
C THR A 274 -0.25 22.97 -9.07
N ILE A 275 -0.92 24.12 -9.03
CA ILE A 275 -0.45 25.39 -9.61
C ILE A 275 0.30 26.26 -8.61
N GLN A 276 -0.03 26.18 -7.33
CA GLN A 276 0.57 27.00 -6.30
C GLN A 276 1.40 26.15 -5.34
N PHE A 277 2.57 26.66 -4.97
CA PHE A 277 3.47 25.96 -4.04
C PHE A 277 2.83 25.71 -2.66
N GLU A 278 1.99 26.63 -2.18
CA GLU A 278 1.25 26.47 -0.91
C GLU A 278 0.27 25.30 -0.99
N SER A 279 -0.47 25.20 -2.10
CA SER A 279 -1.43 24.12 -2.32
C SER A 279 -0.76 22.75 -2.37
N LEU A 280 0.51 22.64 -2.81
CA LEU A 280 1.22 21.34 -2.83
C LEU A 280 1.35 20.74 -1.43
N VAL A 281 1.67 21.56 -0.43
CA VAL A 281 1.80 21.11 0.96
C VAL A 281 0.44 20.69 1.50
N MET A 282 -0.61 21.49 1.26
CA MET A 282 -1.97 21.18 1.70
C MET A 282 -2.49 19.89 1.05
N ASN A 283 -2.25 19.70 -0.24
CA ASN A 283 -2.63 18.50 -0.98
C ASN A 283 -1.90 17.27 -0.45
N THR A 284 -0.60 17.41 -0.11
CA THR A 284 0.19 16.32 0.51
C THR A 284 -0.39 15.88 1.86
N VAL A 285 -0.75 16.84 2.72
CA VAL A 285 -1.36 16.55 4.03
C VAL A 285 -2.74 15.88 3.86
N ALA A 286 -3.54 16.36 2.91
CA ALA A 286 -4.85 15.77 2.62
C ALA A 286 -4.73 14.31 2.15
N MET A 287 -3.73 13.99 1.32
CA MET A 287 -3.49 12.60 0.91
C MET A 287 -2.99 11.72 2.05
N ALA A 288 -2.14 12.25 2.95
CA ALA A 288 -1.71 11.50 4.14
C ALA A 288 -2.89 11.10 5.03
N PHE A 289 -3.93 11.94 5.12
CA PHE A 289 -5.17 11.57 5.82
C PHE A 289 -5.88 10.37 5.16
N ILE A 290 -5.94 10.33 3.82
CA ILE A 290 -6.56 9.21 3.08
C ILE A 290 -5.80 7.90 3.33
N VAL A 291 -4.47 7.96 3.41
CA VAL A 291 -3.61 6.80 3.68
C VAL A 291 -3.96 6.16 5.03
N ASN A 292 -4.22 6.96 6.07
CA ASN A 292 -4.41 6.48 7.45
C ASN A 292 -5.88 6.19 7.81
N ILE A 293 -6.80 6.14 6.84
CA ILE A 293 -8.23 6.05 7.14
C ILE A 293 -8.64 4.71 7.76
N ASP A 294 -7.92 3.63 7.45
CA ASP A 294 -8.15 2.30 8.02
C ASP A 294 -7.74 2.24 9.50
N GLU A 295 -6.63 2.87 9.87
CA GLU A 295 -6.21 3.05 11.26
C GLU A 295 -7.25 3.87 12.04
N ILE A 296 -7.72 4.99 11.48
CA ILE A 296 -8.75 5.84 12.09
C ILE A 296 -10.07 5.08 12.29
N LEU A 297 -10.50 4.29 11.28
CA LEU A 297 -11.71 3.47 11.36
C LEU A 297 -11.60 2.41 12.46
N PHE A 298 -10.46 1.71 12.53
CA PHE A 298 -10.19 0.73 13.57
C PHE A 298 -10.23 1.36 14.97
N ASP A 299 -9.54 2.48 15.15
CA ASP A 299 -9.48 3.17 16.44
C ASP A 299 -10.81 3.83 16.85
N SER A 300 -11.67 4.18 15.91
CA SER A 300 -12.94 4.83 16.24
C SER A 300 -14.08 3.83 16.47
N ILE A 301 -14.12 2.73 15.71
CA ILE A 301 -15.30 1.85 15.64
C ILE A 301 -15.12 0.58 16.47
N LEU A 302 -13.91 0.02 16.53
CA LEU A 302 -13.71 -1.29 17.16
C LEU A 302 -13.80 -1.19 18.70
N PRO A 303 -14.59 -2.06 19.38
CA PRO A 303 -14.67 -2.08 20.84
C PRO A 303 -13.30 -2.31 21.50
N GLY A 304 -13.09 -1.71 22.67
CA GLY A 304 -11.80 -1.78 23.40
C GLY A 304 -11.29 -3.19 23.60
N HIS A 305 -12.16 -4.11 24.05
CA HIS A 305 -11.79 -5.52 24.23
C HIS A 305 -11.36 -6.20 22.93
N HIS A 306 -12.05 -5.94 21.80
CA HIS A 306 -11.68 -6.56 20.53
C HIS A 306 -10.38 -5.96 19.95
N LYS A 307 -10.05 -4.71 20.30
CA LYS A 307 -8.73 -4.13 19.99
C LYS A 307 -7.62 -4.82 20.78
N GLU A 308 -7.88 -5.16 22.04
CA GLU A 308 -6.93 -5.91 22.86
C GLU A 308 -6.73 -7.32 22.30
N ASP A 309 -7.79 -8.00 21.87
CA ASP A 309 -7.69 -9.29 21.16
C ASP A 309 -6.81 -9.19 19.91
N VAL A 310 -7.00 -8.15 19.08
CA VAL A 310 -6.19 -7.91 17.88
C VAL A 310 -4.73 -7.58 18.22
N LYS A 311 -4.47 -6.91 19.35
CA LYS A 311 -3.11 -6.62 19.84
C LYS A 311 -2.42 -7.84 20.46
N ASN A 312 -3.19 -8.78 20.97
CA ASN A 312 -2.69 -9.98 21.66
C ASN A 312 -2.54 -11.19 20.74
N ILE A 313 -2.81 -11.04 19.44
CA ILE A 313 -2.63 -12.09 18.44
C ILE A 313 -1.37 -11.85 17.61
N ASP A 314 -0.46 -12.84 17.64
CA ASP A 314 0.80 -12.81 16.90
C ASP A 314 0.90 -14.00 15.93
N PHE A 315 1.60 -13.84 14.81
CA PHE A 315 2.01 -14.99 14.01
C PHE A 315 3.16 -15.70 14.69
N LEU A 316 3.02 -17.02 14.84
CA LEU A 316 4.09 -17.88 15.31
C LEU A 316 4.69 -18.60 14.12
N ILE A 317 5.76 -18.02 13.58
CA ILE A 317 6.49 -18.60 12.46
C ILE A 317 7.63 -19.42 13.06
N THR A 318 7.63 -20.73 12.81
CA THR A 318 8.77 -21.59 13.12
C THR A 318 10.00 -21.01 12.42
N SER A 319 10.89 -20.37 13.19
CA SER A 319 12.18 -19.94 12.67
C SER A 319 12.94 -21.22 12.44
N GLN A 320 12.96 -21.71 11.21
CA GLN A 320 13.62 -22.97 10.87
C GLN A 320 15.12 -22.86 11.18
N THR A 321 15.56 -23.12 12.42
CA THR A 321 16.96 -23.39 12.81
C THR A 321 18.03 -22.39 12.33
N PHE A 322 17.62 -21.25 11.73
CA PHE A 322 18.47 -20.30 11.02
C PHE A 322 19.40 -19.55 11.98
N GLU A 323 19.10 -19.58 13.27
CA GLU A 323 19.80 -18.81 14.28
C GLU A 323 21.10 -19.47 14.75
N LYS A 324 21.27 -20.78 14.56
CA LYS A 324 22.52 -21.45 14.98
C LYS A 324 23.68 -21.21 14.02
N ASN A 325 23.44 -20.75 12.79
CA ASN A 325 24.51 -20.53 11.82
C ASN A 325 24.76 -19.03 11.56
N PRO A 326 25.87 -18.44 12.03
CA PRO A 326 26.16 -17.00 11.85
C PRO A 326 26.22 -16.59 10.38
N LYS A 327 26.54 -17.51 9.47
CA LYS A 327 26.55 -17.26 8.02
C LYS A 327 25.14 -17.02 7.46
N GLU A 328 24.11 -17.64 8.04
CA GLU A 328 22.73 -17.48 7.57
C GLU A 328 22.13 -16.15 8.04
N ARG A 329 22.43 -15.71 9.26
CA ARG A 329 22.06 -14.37 9.74
C ARG A 329 22.62 -13.27 8.83
N LEU A 330 23.89 -13.36 8.43
CA LEU A 330 24.49 -12.41 7.48
C LEU A 330 23.78 -12.43 6.12
N ARG A 331 23.41 -13.62 5.60
CA ARG A 331 22.64 -13.75 4.34
C ARG A 331 21.26 -13.12 4.44
N LEU A 332 20.54 -13.30 5.55
CA LEU A 332 19.23 -12.69 5.79
C LEU A 332 19.33 -11.16 5.87
N GLN A 333 20.33 -10.63 6.58
CA GLN A 333 20.60 -9.19 6.63
C GLN A 333 20.95 -8.63 5.23
N MET A 334 21.86 -9.28 4.50
CA MET A 334 22.20 -8.90 3.13
C MET A 334 20.99 -8.92 2.21
N TRP A 335 20.10 -9.91 2.37
CA TRP A 335 18.87 -9.99 1.58
C TRP A 335 17.91 -8.85 1.90
N ALA A 336 17.77 -8.46 3.17
CA ALA A 336 16.99 -7.29 3.58
C ALA A 336 17.56 -5.98 2.99
N PHE A 337 18.89 -5.79 3.04
CA PHE A 337 19.55 -4.64 2.39
C PHE A 337 19.36 -4.63 0.88
N ARG A 338 19.52 -5.79 0.22
CA ARG A 338 19.29 -5.92 -1.22
C ARG A 338 17.86 -5.58 -1.59
N ARG A 339 16.87 -6.04 -0.82
CA ARG A 339 15.46 -5.68 -1.00
C ARG A 339 15.24 -4.18 -0.87
N SER A 340 15.79 -3.55 0.17
CA SER A 340 15.71 -2.08 0.34
C SER A 340 16.37 -1.34 -0.83
N MET A 341 17.53 -1.80 -1.31
CA MET A 341 18.18 -1.23 -2.48
C MET A 341 17.33 -1.36 -3.75
N CYS A 342 16.67 -2.53 -3.96
CA CYS A 342 15.73 -2.71 -5.05
C CYS A 342 14.56 -1.72 -4.99
N TYR A 343 14.02 -1.43 -3.81
CA TYR A 343 12.96 -0.42 -3.66
C TYR A 343 13.44 1.00 -4.01
N ILE A 344 14.66 1.37 -3.61
CA ILE A 344 15.22 2.69 -3.95
C ILE A 344 15.41 2.82 -5.47
N VAL A 345 15.99 1.80 -6.10
CA VAL A 345 16.16 1.77 -7.57
C VAL A 345 14.81 1.80 -8.29
N ALA A 346 13.84 1.00 -7.83
CA ALA A 346 12.50 0.98 -8.39
C ALA A 346 11.78 2.33 -8.23
N THR A 347 11.98 3.02 -7.12
CA THR A 347 11.45 4.37 -6.87
C THR A 347 12.00 5.38 -7.88
N TRP A 348 13.31 5.37 -8.12
CA TRP A 348 13.93 6.24 -9.13
C TRP A 348 13.43 5.93 -10.55
N ILE A 349 13.37 4.64 -10.91
CA ILE A 349 12.85 4.21 -12.21
C ILE A 349 11.40 4.67 -12.37
N PHE A 350 10.56 4.47 -11.35
CA PHE A 350 9.16 4.89 -11.35
C PHE A 350 9.04 6.40 -11.53
N LEU A 351 9.79 7.22 -10.80
CA LEU A 351 9.71 8.68 -10.89
C LEU A 351 10.12 9.21 -12.26
N ILE A 352 11.22 8.71 -12.82
CA ILE A 352 11.67 9.09 -14.17
C ILE A 352 10.63 8.62 -15.21
N SER A 353 10.13 7.39 -15.07
CA SER A 353 9.10 6.85 -15.97
C SER A 353 7.83 7.70 -15.91
N TYR A 354 7.41 8.07 -14.70
CA TYR A 354 6.23 8.88 -14.47
C TYR A 354 6.38 10.29 -15.07
N GLY A 355 7.43 11.00 -14.67
CA GLY A 355 7.65 12.39 -15.04
C GLY A 355 7.89 12.61 -16.54
N GLU A 356 8.50 11.66 -17.24
CA GLU A 356 8.83 11.81 -18.67
C GLU A 356 7.83 11.12 -19.61
N TYR A 357 7.14 10.06 -19.18
CA TYR A 357 6.31 9.23 -20.08
C TYR A 357 4.85 9.07 -19.69
N MET A 358 4.51 9.10 -18.40
CA MET A 358 3.17 8.72 -17.93
C MET A 358 2.28 9.89 -17.55
N GLN A 359 2.87 11.07 -17.36
CA GLN A 359 2.15 12.23 -16.87
C GLN A 359 1.32 12.91 -17.97
N ASP A 360 0.00 12.86 -17.86
CA ASP A 360 -0.95 13.48 -18.81
C ASP A 360 -1.32 14.94 -18.49
N VAL A 361 -0.68 15.56 -17.49
CA VAL A 361 -1.01 16.92 -17.02
C VAL A 361 -0.58 18.01 -18.02
N LEU A 362 0.67 17.97 -18.47
CA LEU A 362 1.27 18.91 -19.41
C LEU A 362 2.10 18.17 -20.48
N PRO A 363 2.33 18.81 -21.65
CA PRO A 363 3.25 18.27 -22.64
C PRO A 363 4.65 18.05 -22.06
N PRO A 364 5.41 17.06 -22.56
CA PRO A 364 6.75 16.76 -22.05
C PRO A 364 7.76 17.90 -22.30
N ASP A 365 7.55 18.68 -23.37
CA ASP A 365 8.39 19.83 -23.69
C ASP A 365 7.75 21.14 -23.20
N ILE A 366 8.29 21.63 -22.09
CA ILE A 366 7.99 22.95 -21.49
C ILE A 366 9.24 23.83 -21.41
N SER A 367 10.26 23.52 -22.21
CA SER A 367 11.55 24.22 -22.17
C SER A 367 11.42 25.73 -22.43
N GLU A 368 10.58 26.12 -23.39
CA GLU A 368 10.30 27.53 -23.73
C GLU A 368 9.73 28.34 -22.54
N LEU A 369 8.87 27.71 -21.74
CA LEU A 369 8.28 28.35 -20.56
C LEU A 369 9.34 28.54 -19.47
N LYS A 370 10.32 27.64 -19.40
CA LYS A 370 11.33 27.62 -18.33
C LYS A 370 12.17 28.89 -18.29
N ASP A 371 12.69 29.28 -19.45
CA ASP A 371 13.60 30.43 -19.54
C ASP A 371 12.86 31.75 -19.26
N ARG A 372 11.62 31.86 -19.74
CA ARG A 372 10.75 33.03 -19.53
C ARG A 372 10.26 33.18 -18.11
N CYS A 373 9.90 32.07 -17.46
CA CYS A 373 9.52 32.10 -16.06
C CYS A 373 10.71 32.36 -15.14
N LEU A 374 11.92 31.91 -15.52
CA LEU A 374 13.14 32.27 -14.80
C LEU A 374 13.42 33.77 -14.87
N GLU A 375 13.31 34.36 -16.05
CA GLU A 375 13.41 35.81 -16.23
C GLU A 375 12.35 36.57 -15.41
N TYR A 376 11.09 36.17 -15.54
CA TYR A 376 9.98 36.77 -14.76
C TYR A 376 10.21 36.69 -13.25
N PHE A 377 10.66 35.54 -12.74
CA PHE A 377 10.92 35.34 -11.32
C PHE A 377 12.09 36.19 -10.81
N LEU A 378 13.17 36.26 -11.59
CA LEU A 378 14.35 37.08 -11.25
C LEU A 378 14.01 38.58 -11.22
N THR A 379 13.06 39.04 -12.03
CA THR A 379 12.68 40.45 -12.10
C THR A 379 11.58 40.83 -11.10
N ASN A 380 10.57 39.97 -10.88
CA ASN A 380 9.33 40.36 -10.18
C ASN A 380 9.10 39.69 -8.82
N GLU A 381 9.66 38.51 -8.58
CA GLU A 381 9.35 37.69 -7.39
C GLU A 381 10.56 37.53 -6.45
N GLN A 382 11.67 38.21 -6.72
CA GLN A 382 12.76 38.23 -5.74
C GLN A 382 12.28 38.91 -4.45
N PRO A 383 12.57 38.31 -3.28
CA PRO A 383 12.28 38.99 -2.03
C PRO A 383 13.05 40.32 -2.04
N LEU A 384 12.38 41.39 -1.63
CA LEU A 384 12.97 42.74 -1.53
C LEU A 384 14.30 42.70 -0.74
N CYS A 385 14.41 41.77 0.21
CA CYS A 385 15.62 41.48 0.94
C CYS A 385 15.99 40.00 0.84
N GLN A 386 17.18 39.70 0.30
CA GLN A 386 17.76 38.37 0.44
C GLN A 386 18.38 38.20 1.84
N GLY A 387 17.57 37.73 2.81
CA GLY A 387 17.94 37.70 4.23
C GLY A 387 19.18 36.86 4.59
N TRP A 388 19.43 35.75 3.89
CA TRP A 388 20.58 34.87 4.19
C TRP A 388 21.91 35.41 3.64
N THR A 389 21.90 36.05 2.46
CA THR A 389 23.09 36.71 1.91
C THR A 389 23.40 38.00 2.66
N TRP A 390 22.38 38.72 3.15
CA TRP A 390 22.57 39.90 3.97
C TRP A 390 23.25 39.58 5.32
N TYR A 391 22.82 38.51 6.01
CA TYR A 391 23.36 38.16 7.32
C TYR A 391 24.79 37.58 7.27
N PHE A 392 25.13 36.78 6.24
CA PHE A 392 26.42 36.08 6.16
C PHE A 392 27.46 36.71 5.23
N ARG A 393 27.06 37.43 4.18
CA ARG A 393 28.03 37.95 3.19
C ARG A 393 28.35 39.43 3.35
N GLY A 394 27.61 40.18 4.18
CA GLY A 394 27.82 41.62 4.35
C GLY A 394 27.72 42.40 3.03
N VAL A 395 27.13 41.81 1.99
CA VAL A 395 26.97 42.46 0.69
C VAL A 395 25.75 43.35 0.82
N PRO A 396 25.90 44.69 0.68
CA PRO A 396 24.76 45.58 0.69
C PRO A 396 23.84 45.20 -0.47
N ALA A 397 22.54 45.12 -0.19
CA ALA A 397 21.54 45.01 -1.25
C ALA A 397 21.77 46.13 -2.28
N SER A 398 21.54 45.84 -3.56
CA SER A 398 21.67 46.84 -4.62
C SER A 398 20.77 48.06 -4.39
N ASP A 399 19.71 47.90 -3.58
CA ASP A 399 18.93 48.99 -3.02
C ASP A 399 18.56 48.71 -1.54
N PRO A 400 19.27 49.29 -0.56
CA PRO A 400 18.97 49.10 0.86
C PRO A 400 17.69 49.85 1.30
N SER A 401 17.13 50.76 0.48
CA SER A 401 15.97 51.56 0.85
C SER A 401 14.64 50.80 0.79
N GLY A 402 14.59 49.71 0.01
CA GLY A 402 13.41 48.84 -0.13
C GLY A 402 13.31 47.74 0.93
N CYS A 403 14.25 47.67 1.88
CA CYS A 403 14.38 46.52 2.77
C CYS A 403 13.76 46.70 4.16
N PHE A 404 12.97 45.72 4.61
CA PHE A 404 12.35 45.70 5.94
C PHE A 404 12.90 44.56 6.83
N PRO A 405 13.24 44.80 8.11
CA PRO A 405 13.17 46.10 8.79
C PRO A 405 14.25 47.07 8.29
N LEU A 406 13.86 48.33 8.08
CA LEU A 406 14.79 49.41 7.78
C LEU A 406 15.81 49.47 8.93
N PRO A 407 17.13 49.48 8.65
CA PRO A 407 18.12 49.67 9.70
C PRO A 407 17.80 50.99 10.41
N SER A 408 17.43 50.90 11.69
CA SER A 408 17.18 52.09 12.49
C SER A 408 18.45 52.94 12.48
N ALA A 409 18.34 54.19 12.01
CA ALA A 409 19.45 55.13 11.89
C ALA A 409 20.26 55.34 13.21
N THR A 410 19.73 54.89 14.33
CA THR A 410 20.33 54.94 15.67
C THR A 410 21.51 53.99 15.90
N ASN A 411 21.84 53.05 15.01
CA ASN A 411 22.98 52.14 15.17
C ASN A 411 24.21 52.43 14.29
N LEU A 412 24.20 53.48 13.47
CA LEU A 412 25.31 53.79 12.55
C LEU A 412 26.50 54.56 13.19
N THR A 413 26.45 54.84 14.50
CA THR A 413 27.54 55.55 15.21
C THR A 413 28.17 54.76 16.36
N GLY A 414 27.85 53.47 16.52
CA GLY A 414 28.41 52.63 17.59
C GLY A 414 29.62 51.79 17.13
N PRO A 415 30.82 51.94 17.72
CA PRO A 415 31.97 51.09 17.45
C PRO A 415 31.82 49.75 18.20
N VAL A 416 30.94 48.87 17.73
CA VAL A 416 30.76 47.54 18.33
C VAL A 416 30.64 46.53 17.21
N PHE A 417 31.78 46.08 16.66
CA PHE A 417 32.02 44.77 16.05
C PHE A 417 33.39 44.82 15.33
N ARG A 418 34.45 45.01 16.11
CA ARG A 418 35.76 44.45 15.79
C ARG A 418 36.03 43.37 16.82
N THR A 419 36.57 42.25 16.37
CA THR A 419 37.05 41.09 17.15
C THR A 419 36.01 40.00 17.44
N ILE A 420 35.69 39.19 16.42
CA ILE A 420 35.83 37.73 16.53
C ILE A 420 36.45 37.27 15.20
N ALA A 421 37.70 36.85 15.28
CA ALA A 421 38.46 36.14 14.25
C ALA A 421 38.71 34.72 14.76
#